data_AF-A0A7W7MWA2-F1
#
_entry.id   AF-A0A7W7MWA2-F1
#
_cell.length_a   1.000
_cell.length_b   1.000
_cell.length_c   1.000
_cell.angle_alpha   90.00
_cell.angle_beta   90.00
_cell.angle_gamma   90.00
#
_symmetry.space_group_name_H-M   'P 1'
#
loop_
_entity.id
_entity.type
_entity.pdbx_description
1 polymer ?
#
loop_
_entity_poly.entity_id
_entity_poly.type
_entity_poly.pdbx_seq_one_letter_code
_entity_poly.pdbx_strand_id
1 'polypeptide(L)'
;MIPHALAALALSPLALFPLAPFPLAAGTAAPELHVSRSADLTPGETITVTGSGFRPGLKAVAVGLCREGYTNGLKDCDLGGGSTFVNVDAEGRLPEVRLKARPEFSGIDCMTRQCVIGAGPLPGTVPDAVYDTNTAVVRVGFKGSSFKGGAAVRTSAAPAAATGPGTGGPSTPLWAATVALLVLAGGVVTVVQRRSR
;
A
#
# COMPACT_ATOMS: atom_id res chain seq x y z
N MET A 1 70.86 21.02 -19.55
CA MET A 1 70.27 20.22 -20.64
C MET A 1 69.19 19.36 -20.03
N ILE A 2 67.92 19.70 -20.29
CA ILE A 2 66.73 19.13 -19.64
C ILE A 2 66.05 18.19 -20.65
N PRO A 3 65.82 16.90 -20.35
CA PRO A 3 64.90 16.11 -21.16
C PRO A 3 63.49 16.25 -20.58
N HIS A 4 62.60 16.84 -21.38
CA HIS A 4 61.17 16.90 -21.11
C HIS A 4 60.55 15.53 -21.42
N ALA A 5 60.08 14.82 -20.38
CA ALA A 5 59.31 13.60 -20.56
C ALA A 5 57.85 13.97 -20.90
N LEU A 6 57.42 13.59 -22.11
CA LEU A 6 56.06 13.72 -22.62
C LEU A 6 55.07 12.94 -21.73
N ALA A 7 54.13 13.65 -21.10
CA ALA A 7 52.97 13.07 -20.44
C ALA A 7 51.88 12.78 -21.48
N ALA A 8 51.63 11.51 -21.75
CA ALA A 8 50.49 11.08 -22.55
C ALA A 8 49.19 11.25 -21.75
N LEU A 9 48.40 12.28 -22.08
CA LEU A 9 47.02 12.45 -21.63
C LEU A 9 46.15 11.39 -22.31
N ALA A 10 45.91 10.28 -21.63
CA ALA A 10 44.90 9.31 -22.04
C ALA A 10 43.51 9.93 -21.88
N LEU A 11 42.88 10.34 -22.99
CA LEU A 11 41.46 10.69 -23.04
C LEU A 11 40.65 9.47 -22.59
N SER A 12 40.03 9.57 -21.42
CA SER A 12 39.03 8.60 -20.96
C SER A 12 37.74 8.82 -21.76
N PRO A 13 37.18 7.80 -22.44
CA PRO A 13 35.89 7.95 -23.09
C PRO A 13 34.81 8.09 -22.01
N LEU A 14 34.14 9.24 -21.99
CA LEU A 14 32.86 9.41 -21.32
C LEU A 14 31.89 8.37 -21.90
N ALA A 15 31.71 7.27 -21.18
CA ALA A 15 30.70 6.28 -21.49
C ALA A 15 29.33 6.97 -21.44
N LEU A 16 28.75 7.22 -22.62
CA LEU A 16 27.33 7.48 -22.78
C LEU A 16 26.60 6.25 -22.25
N PHE A 17 26.21 6.27 -20.98
CA PHE A 17 25.25 5.30 -20.46
C PHE A 17 23.90 5.64 -21.11
N PRO A 18 23.29 4.71 -21.87
CA PRO A 18 21.94 4.92 -22.37
C PRO A 18 21.02 5.09 -21.16
N LEU A 19 20.37 6.24 -21.07
CA LEU A 19 19.23 6.47 -20.18
C LEU A 19 18.15 5.47 -20.59
N ALA A 20 18.13 4.30 -19.95
CA ALA A 20 17.06 3.34 -20.13
C ALA A 20 15.74 4.04 -19.76
N PRO A 21 14.68 3.92 -20.57
CA PRO A 21 13.38 4.46 -20.21
C PRO A 21 12.94 3.80 -18.90
N PHE A 22 12.80 4.62 -17.85
CA PHE A 22 12.22 4.18 -16.60
C PHE A 22 10.80 3.67 -16.90
N PRO A 23 10.44 2.45 -16.47
CA PRO A 23 9.05 2.03 -16.54
C PRO A 23 8.24 3.03 -15.72
N LEU A 24 7.31 3.74 -16.39
CA LEU A 24 6.26 4.49 -15.73
C LEU A 24 5.59 3.52 -14.74
N ALA A 25 5.69 3.83 -13.45
CA ALA A 25 4.95 3.09 -12.43
C ALA A 25 3.49 3.06 -12.88
N ALA A 26 3.01 1.87 -13.25
CA ALA A 26 1.61 1.65 -13.56
C ALA A 26 0.83 2.22 -12.38
N GLY A 27 -0.04 3.20 -12.63
CA GLY A 27 -0.82 3.82 -11.58
C GLY A 27 -1.50 2.72 -10.77
N THR A 28 -1.13 2.59 -9.50
CA THR A 28 -1.75 1.60 -8.60
C THR A 28 -3.23 1.90 -8.59
N ALA A 29 -4.03 0.99 -9.15
CA ALA A 29 -5.48 1.07 -9.06
C ALA A 29 -5.85 1.23 -7.58
N ALA A 30 -6.83 2.08 -7.28
CA ALA A 30 -7.29 2.26 -5.90
C ALA A 30 -7.78 0.91 -5.34
N PRO A 31 -7.62 0.66 -4.02
CA PRO A 31 -8.08 -0.58 -3.41
C PRO A 31 -9.58 -0.73 -3.61
N GLU A 32 -9.98 -1.92 -4.04
CA GLU A 32 -11.37 -2.30 -4.27
C GLU A 32 -11.67 -3.62 -3.58
N LEU A 33 -12.86 -3.71 -3.01
CA LEU A 33 -13.42 -4.94 -2.47
C LEU A 33 -14.52 -5.46 -3.37
N HIS A 34 -14.43 -6.75 -3.69
CA HIS A 34 -15.53 -7.50 -4.29
C HIS A 34 -16.14 -8.38 -3.21
N VAL A 35 -17.44 -8.17 -2.97
CA VAL A 35 -18.22 -8.95 -2.03
C VAL A 35 -19.31 -9.69 -2.78
N SER A 36 -19.47 -10.99 -2.51
CA SER A 36 -20.48 -11.80 -3.20
C SER A 36 -21.90 -11.27 -3.00
N ARG A 37 -22.14 -10.62 -1.85
CA ARG A 37 -23.39 -9.98 -1.51
C ARG A 37 -23.17 -8.91 -0.45
N SER A 38 -23.91 -7.81 -0.55
CA SER A 38 -23.89 -6.73 0.45
C SER A 38 -25.27 -6.12 0.73
N ALA A 39 -26.31 -6.53 0.00
CA ALA A 39 -27.67 -6.04 0.13
C ALA A 39 -28.63 -7.20 0.43
N ASP A 40 -29.74 -6.87 1.10
CA ASP A 40 -30.77 -7.81 1.53
C ASP A 40 -30.20 -9.06 2.21
N LEU A 41 -29.17 -8.84 3.03
CA LEU A 41 -28.45 -9.92 3.68
C LEU A 41 -29.36 -10.67 4.65
N THR A 42 -29.23 -11.99 4.66
CA THR A 42 -29.93 -12.87 5.59
C THR A 42 -28.99 -13.36 6.69
N PRO A 43 -29.42 -13.36 7.97
CA PRO A 43 -28.57 -13.81 9.06
C PRO A 43 -28.02 -15.22 8.83
N GLY A 44 -26.71 -15.39 9.06
CA GLY A 44 -26.00 -16.67 8.92
C GLY A 44 -25.52 -16.99 7.51
N GLU A 45 -25.92 -16.25 6.47
CA GLU A 45 -25.40 -16.50 5.13
C GLU A 45 -23.89 -16.23 5.05
N THR A 46 -23.21 -16.93 4.14
CA THR A 46 -21.78 -16.72 3.92
C THR A 46 -21.55 -15.68 2.83
N ILE A 47 -20.74 -14.68 3.16
CA ILE A 47 -20.28 -13.63 2.25
C ILE A 47 -18.83 -13.93 1.90
N THR A 48 -18.54 -14.03 0.61
CA THR A 48 -17.16 -14.15 0.11
C THR A 48 -16.64 -12.75 -0.18
N VAL A 49 -15.45 -12.45 0.33
CA VAL A 49 -14.77 -11.17 0.15
C VAL A 49 -13.43 -11.42 -0.53
N THR A 50 -13.19 -10.72 -1.63
CA THR A 50 -11.89 -10.60 -2.27
C THR A 50 -11.57 -9.13 -2.48
N GLY A 51 -10.33 -8.82 -2.83
CA GLY A 51 -9.95 -7.44 -3.10
C GLY A 51 -8.69 -7.33 -3.95
N SER A 52 -8.53 -6.18 -4.59
CA SER A 52 -7.38 -5.86 -5.45
C SER A 52 -7.05 -4.37 -5.36
N GLY A 53 -5.90 -3.95 -5.90
CA GLY A 53 -5.46 -2.55 -5.86
C GLY A 53 -4.89 -2.11 -4.50
N PHE A 54 -4.67 -3.05 -3.58
CA PHE A 54 -3.93 -2.78 -2.34
C PHE A 54 -2.44 -2.68 -2.64
N ARG A 55 -1.69 -1.93 -1.82
CA ARG A 55 -0.24 -1.88 -1.90
C ARG A 55 0.32 -3.31 -1.74
N PRO A 56 1.12 -3.80 -2.70
CA PRO A 56 1.72 -5.11 -2.64
C PRO A 56 2.51 -5.36 -1.36
N GLY A 57 2.40 -6.57 -0.81
CA GLY A 57 3.17 -7.02 0.35
C GLY A 57 2.75 -6.43 1.70
N LEU A 58 1.67 -5.63 1.77
CA LEU A 58 1.11 -5.19 3.05
C LEU A 58 0.79 -6.39 3.95
N LYS A 59 1.16 -6.26 5.22
CA LYS A 59 0.96 -7.28 6.25
C LYS A 59 -0.17 -6.89 7.19
N ALA A 60 -0.86 -7.91 7.72
CA ALA A 60 -1.90 -7.74 8.74
C ALA A 60 -2.99 -6.72 8.33
N VAL A 61 -3.49 -6.83 7.10
CA VAL A 61 -4.67 -6.11 6.63
C VAL A 61 -5.90 -6.75 7.28
N ALA A 62 -6.67 -5.99 8.04
CA ALA A 62 -7.92 -6.45 8.62
C ALA A 62 -8.97 -6.55 7.51
N VAL A 63 -9.77 -7.62 7.51
CA VAL A 63 -10.94 -7.81 6.63
C VAL A 63 -12.09 -8.28 7.49
N GLY A 64 -13.23 -7.60 7.46
CA GLY A 64 -14.33 -7.96 8.36
C GLY A 64 -15.61 -7.16 8.20
N LEU A 65 -16.67 -7.67 8.82
CA LEU A 65 -17.93 -6.97 9.01
C LEU A 65 -17.81 -6.08 10.24
N CYS A 66 -17.99 -4.78 10.07
CA CYS A 66 -17.77 -3.77 11.11
C CYS A 66 -18.89 -2.74 11.14
N ARG A 67 -19.03 -2.01 12.25
CA ARG A 67 -19.80 -0.75 12.25
C ARG A 67 -19.13 0.25 11.29
N GLU A 68 -19.92 1.06 10.58
CA GLU A 68 -19.37 2.19 9.82
C GLU A 68 -18.58 3.14 10.74
N GLY A 69 -17.44 3.66 10.27
CA GLY A 69 -16.57 4.52 11.06
C GLY A 69 -15.85 3.79 12.21
N TYR A 70 -15.58 2.50 12.06
CA TYR A 70 -14.81 1.73 13.04
C TYR A 70 -13.44 2.39 13.33
N THR A 71 -13.02 2.32 14.59
CA THR A 71 -11.70 2.81 15.04
C THR A 71 -10.90 1.70 15.73
N ASN A 72 -11.57 0.65 16.19
CA ASN A 72 -10.96 -0.49 16.85
C ASN A 72 -11.56 -1.80 16.34
N GLY A 73 -10.83 -2.54 15.52
CA GLY A 73 -11.32 -3.80 14.93
C GLY A 73 -11.74 -4.86 15.95
N LEU A 74 -11.19 -4.86 17.17
CA LEU A 74 -11.57 -5.85 18.20
C LEU A 74 -12.94 -5.57 18.83
N LYS A 75 -13.39 -4.31 18.80
CA LYS A 75 -14.66 -3.87 19.41
C LYS A 75 -15.72 -3.53 18.37
N ASP A 76 -15.28 -3.04 17.21
CA ASP A 76 -16.15 -2.51 16.18
C ASP A 76 -16.43 -3.51 15.04
N CYS A 77 -15.79 -4.68 15.04
CA CYS A 77 -15.96 -5.72 14.02
C CYS A 77 -16.37 -7.07 14.59
N ASP A 78 -17.02 -7.88 13.74
CA ASP A 78 -17.51 -9.20 14.07
C ASP A 78 -16.42 -10.27 13.97
N LEU A 79 -15.61 -10.39 15.03
CA LEU A 79 -14.60 -11.45 15.11
C LEU A 79 -15.23 -12.85 15.12
N GLY A 80 -16.43 -13.00 15.70
CA GLY A 80 -17.15 -14.27 15.73
C GLY A 80 -17.77 -14.66 14.37
N GLY A 81 -17.88 -13.71 13.44
CA GLY A 81 -18.35 -13.90 12.08
C GLY A 81 -17.24 -14.13 11.06
N GLY A 82 -15.98 -14.24 11.47
CA GLY A 82 -14.85 -14.52 10.57
C GLY A 82 -14.04 -13.30 10.16
N SER A 83 -14.25 -12.14 10.79
CA SER A 83 -13.35 -11.00 10.61
C SER A 83 -11.93 -11.39 11.05
N THR A 84 -10.93 -11.09 10.21
CA THR A 84 -9.57 -11.64 10.36
C THR A 84 -8.51 -10.72 9.77
N PHE A 85 -7.23 -11.08 9.96
CA PHE A 85 -6.09 -10.45 9.31
C PHE A 85 -5.58 -11.29 8.16
N VAL A 86 -5.28 -10.65 7.05
CA VAL A 86 -4.67 -11.27 5.87
C VAL A 86 -3.44 -10.49 5.41
N ASN A 87 -2.64 -11.09 4.54
CA ASN A 87 -1.53 -10.43 3.87
C ASN A 87 -1.89 -10.19 2.41
N VAL A 88 -1.50 -9.02 1.90
CA VAL A 88 -1.61 -8.70 0.47
C VAL A 88 -0.47 -9.41 -0.27
N ASP A 89 -0.80 -10.01 -1.42
CA ASP A 89 0.20 -10.67 -2.28
C ASP A 89 1.09 -9.66 -3.03
N ALA A 90 1.94 -10.17 -3.92
CA ALA A 90 2.87 -9.34 -4.70
C ALA A 90 2.16 -8.52 -5.80
N GLU A 91 0.93 -8.89 -6.13
CA GLU A 91 0.10 -8.28 -7.15
C GLU A 91 -0.93 -7.30 -6.57
N GLY A 92 -0.95 -7.11 -5.24
CA GLY A 92 -1.87 -6.19 -4.59
C GLY A 92 -3.26 -6.77 -4.31
N ARG A 93 -3.39 -8.11 -4.27
CA ARG A 93 -4.65 -8.80 -4.00
C ARG A 93 -4.74 -9.33 -2.57
N LEU A 94 -5.96 -9.34 -2.07
CA LEU A 94 -6.31 -10.04 -0.83
C LEU A 94 -6.63 -11.51 -1.16
N PRO A 95 -6.24 -12.46 -0.31
CA PRO A 95 -6.79 -13.81 -0.39
C PRO A 95 -8.30 -13.78 -0.13
N GLU A 96 -9.00 -14.83 -0.56
CA GLU A 96 -10.42 -14.97 -0.29
C GLU A 96 -10.68 -15.07 1.23
N VAL A 97 -11.61 -14.27 1.73
CA VAL A 97 -12.09 -14.30 3.11
C VAL A 97 -13.59 -14.62 3.12
N ARG A 98 -14.01 -15.51 4.01
CA ARG A 98 -15.42 -15.88 4.19
C ARG A 98 -15.94 -15.34 5.51
N LEU A 99 -16.94 -14.47 5.41
CA LEU A 99 -17.62 -13.87 6.56
C LEU A 99 -19.02 -14.48 6.72
N LYS A 100 -19.50 -14.61 7.95
CA LYS A 100 -20.91 -14.89 8.25
C LYS A 100 -21.66 -13.57 8.42
N ALA A 101 -22.77 -13.41 7.72
CA ALA A 101 -23.64 -12.25 7.87
C ALA A 101 -24.34 -12.30 9.23
N ARG A 102 -23.82 -11.58 10.23
CA ARG A 102 -24.46 -11.47 11.54
C ARG A 102 -24.95 -10.04 11.73
N PRO A 103 -26.26 -9.80 11.86
CA PRO A 103 -26.77 -8.46 12.10
C PRO A 103 -26.31 -7.91 13.46
N GLU A 104 -25.98 -8.80 14.41
CA GLU A 104 -25.57 -8.43 15.76
C GLU A 104 -24.24 -9.08 16.18
N PHE A 105 -23.33 -8.26 16.70
CA PHE A 105 -22.03 -8.66 17.23
C PHE A 105 -21.47 -7.57 18.16
N SER A 106 -20.73 -7.91 19.21
CA SER A 106 -20.03 -6.92 20.07
C SER A 106 -20.90 -5.74 20.57
N GLY A 107 -22.21 -5.96 20.78
CA GLY A 107 -23.18 -4.89 21.14
C GLY A 107 -23.53 -3.93 19.99
N ILE A 108 -23.10 -4.25 18.77
CA ILE A 108 -23.45 -3.59 17.52
C ILE A 108 -24.61 -4.31 16.88
N ASP A 109 -25.57 -3.53 16.40
CA ASP A 109 -26.74 -3.99 15.66
C ASP A 109 -26.83 -3.25 14.32
N CYS A 110 -26.56 -3.97 13.24
CA CYS A 110 -26.59 -3.50 11.86
C CYS A 110 -28.00 -3.35 11.28
N MET A 111 -29.04 -3.74 12.01
CA MET A 111 -30.43 -3.44 11.65
C MET A 111 -30.77 -1.99 12.00
N THR A 112 -30.14 -1.43 13.03
CA THR A 112 -30.40 -0.07 13.56
C THR A 112 -29.31 0.94 13.24
N ARG A 113 -28.17 0.52 12.70
CA ARG A 113 -27.11 1.42 12.21
C ARG A 113 -26.42 0.88 10.96
N GLN A 114 -25.75 1.76 10.21
CA GLN A 114 -24.97 1.35 9.07
C GLN A 114 -23.75 0.52 9.51
N CYS A 115 -23.60 -0.65 8.89
CA CYS A 115 -22.40 -1.47 8.96
C CYS A 115 -21.73 -1.56 7.58
N VAL A 116 -20.47 -1.97 7.56
CA VAL A 116 -19.67 -2.11 6.35
C VAL A 116 -18.89 -3.43 6.38
N ILE A 117 -18.60 -3.98 5.22
CA ILE A 117 -17.46 -4.89 5.06
C ILE A 117 -16.27 -4.01 4.74
N GLY A 118 -15.28 -3.96 5.62
CA GLY A 118 -14.08 -3.15 5.47
C GLY A 118 -12.85 -4.02 5.25
N ALA A 119 -11.89 -3.48 4.50
CA ALA A 119 -10.54 -3.99 4.44
C ALA A 119 -9.53 -2.85 4.50
N GLY A 120 -8.52 -2.98 5.37
CA GLY A 120 -7.44 -2.01 5.47
C GLY A 120 -6.46 -2.34 6.60
N PRO A 121 -5.29 -1.67 6.64
CA PRO A 121 -4.40 -1.72 7.79
C PRO A 121 -5.13 -1.29 9.07
N LEU A 122 -4.63 -1.68 10.24
CA LEU A 122 -5.16 -1.14 11.49
C LEU A 122 -4.77 0.34 11.64
N PRO A 123 -5.68 1.21 12.09
CA PRO A 123 -5.32 2.58 12.46
C PRO A 123 -4.14 2.60 13.44
N GLY A 124 -3.13 3.42 13.16
CA GLY A 124 -1.93 3.56 14.00
C GLY A 124 -0.86 2.48 13.81
N THR A 125 -1.07 1.45 12.99
CA THR A 125 0.00 0.47 12.65
C THR A 125 0.76 0.82 11.38
N VAL A 126 0.23 1.75 10.59
CA VAL A 126 0.87 2.32 9.40
C VAL A 126 0.66 3.85 9.40
N PRO A 127 1.47 4.63 8.66
CA PRO A 127 1.22 6.05 8.47
C PRO A 127 -0.16 6.32 7.85
N ASP A 128 -0.81 7.43 8.20
CA ASP A 128 -2.17 7.78 7.74
C ASP A 128 -2.31 7.74 6.21
N ALA A 129 -1.33 8.27 5.48
CA ALA A 129 -1.32 8.20 4.02
C ALA A 129 -1.34 6.77 3.46
N VAL A 130 -0.72 5.81 4.16
CA VAL A 130 -0.78 4.39 3.80
C VAL A 130 -2.14 3.81 4.18
N TYR A 131 -2.67 4.13 5.35
CA TYR A 131 -4.01 3.70 5.76
C TYR A 131 -5.07 4.17 4.77
N ASP A 132 -5.09 5.46 4.44
CA ASP A 132 -6.08 6.10 3.57
C ASP A 132 -6.06 5.53 2.14
N THR A 133 -4.87 5.28 1.60
CA THR A 133 -4.70 4.73 0.24
C THR A 133 -4.88 3.22 0.16
N ASN A 134 -5.04 2.53 1.29
CA ASN A 134 -5.16 1.06 1.36
C ASN A 134 -6.40 0.60 2.13
N THR A 135 -7.41 1.47 2.24
CA THR A 135 -8.68 1.15 2.88
C THR A 135 -9.82 1.16 1.87
N ALA A 136 -10.59 0.08 1.84
CA ALA A 136 -11.79 -0.05 1.02
C ALA A 136 -12.96 -0.53 1.90
N VAL A 137 -14.14 0.05 1.71
CA VAL A 137 -15.34 -0.34 2.45
C VAL A 137 -16.53 -0.54 1.52
N VAL A 138 -17.38 -1.51 1.84
CA VAL A 138 -18.65 -1.76 1.18
C VAL A 138 -19.76 -1.69 2.21
N ARG A 139 -20.72 -0.78 2.02
CA ARG A 139 -21.89 -0.70 2.91
C ARG A 139 -22.70 -1.99 2.80
N VAL A 140 -23.14 -2.49 3.95
CA VAL A 140 -24.04 -3.64 4.02
C VAL A 140 -25.47 -3.25 4.38
N GLY A 141 -26.43 -4.03 3.92
CA GLY A 141 -27.83 -3.91 4.23
C GLY A 141 -28.43 -5.28 4.51
N PHE A 142 -29.00 -5.47 5.69
CA PHE A 142 -29.73 -6.69 6.02
C PHE A 142 -31.17 -6.59 5.56
N LYS A 143 -31.77 -7.72 5.19
CA LYS A 143 -33.17 -7.81 4.81
C LYS A 143 -34.04 -7.29 5.95
N GLY A 144 -34.89 -6.30 5.65
CA GLY A 144 -35.75 -5.64 6.64
C GLY A 144 -35.11 -4.45 7.37
N SER A 145 -33.81 -4.19 7.16
CA SER A 145 -33.18 -2.95 7.63
C SER A 145 -33.49 -1.76 6.70
N SER A 146 -33.37 -0.54 7.21
CA SER A 146 -33.44 0.68 6.40
C SER A 146 -32.17 0.91 5.55
N PHE A 147 -31.10 0.15 5.80
CA PHE A 147 -29.83 0.25 5.09
C PHE A 147 -29.84 -0.67 3.86
N LYS A 148 -29.61 -0.11 2.67
CA LYS A 148 -29.71 -0.85 1.40
C LYS A 148 -28.48 -1.68 1.06
N GLY A 149 -27.31 -1.34 1.61
CA GLY A 149 -26.04 -1.93 1.21
C GLY A 149 -25.66 -1.60 -0.23
N GLY A 150 -24.65 -2.27 -0.79
CA GLY A 150 -24.35 -2.24 -2.22
C GLY A 150 -23.49 -1.07 -2.72
N ALA A 151 -23.29 -0.02 -1.94
CA ALA A 151 -22.35 1.04 -2.29
C ALA A 151 -20.95 0.70 -1.75
N ALA A 152 -20.00 0.48 -2.66
CA ALA A 152 -18.58 0.62 -2.33
C ALA A 152 -18.31 2.09 -2.06
N VAL A 153 -17.88 2.43 -0.85
CA VAL A 153 -17.47 3.78 -0.49
C VAL A 153 -15.96 3.72 -0.29
N ARG A 154 -15.23 4.65 -0.89
CA ARG A 154 -13.80 4.80 -0.62
C ARG A 154 -13.63 5.73 0.57
N THR A 155 -12.70 5.41 1.47
CA THR A 155 -12.30 6.35 2.53
C THR A 155 -11.38 7.44 1.98
N SER A 156 -10.84 7.29 0.76
CA SER A 156 -10.11 8.36 0.09
C SER A 156 -10.33 8.36 -1.42
N ALA A 157 -10.58 9.55 -1.97
CA ALA A 157 -10.44 9.77 -3.40
C ALA A 157 -8.97 9.52 -3.78
N ALA A 158 -8.72 8.80 -4.88
CA ALA A 158 -7.37 8.72 -5.42
C ALA A 158 -6.80 10.15 -5.50
N PRO A 159 -5.60 10.42 -4.95
CA PRO A 159 -4.98 11.73 -5.16
C PRO A 159 -4.94 11.97 -6.66
N ALA A 160 -5.41 13.13 -7.12
CA ALA A 160 -5.09 13.60 -8.46
C ALA A 160 -3.58 13.43 -8.64
N ALA A 161 -3.15 12.82 -9.75
CA ALA A 161 -1.76 12.48 -10.00
C ALA A 161 -0.86 13.66 -9.62
N ALA A 162 -0.21 13.55 -8.46
CA ALA A 162 0.68 14.59 -8.00
C ALA A 162 1.91 14.52 -8.91
N THR A 163 2.18 15.60 -9.63
CA THR A 163 3.40 15.82 -10.41
C THR A 163 4.65 16.02 -9.53
N GLY A 164 4.64 15.48 -8.30
CA GLY A 164 5.73 15.58 -7.33
C GLY A 164 6.61 14.33 -7.32
N PRO A 165 7.88 14.44 -6.89
CA PRO A 165 8.80 13.30 -6.86
C PRO A 165 8.26 12.21 -5.92
N GLY A 166 7.91 11.06 -6.50
CA GLY A 166 7.27 9.95 -5.81
C GLY A 166 8.12 9.40 -4.65
N THR A 167 7.50 9.25 -3.49
CA THR A 167 8.11 8.71 -2.26
C THR A 167 7.96 7.19 -2.13
N GLY A 168 7.48 6.51 -3.18
CA GLY A 168 7.17 5.08 -3.19
C GLY A 168 8.29 4.15 -3.66
N GLY A 169 9.49 4.67 -3.92
CA GLY A 169 10.66 3.89 -4.36
C GLY A 169 11.93 4.30 -3.60
N PRO A 170 13.05 3.55 -3.76
CA PRO A 170 14.33 3.95 -3.22
C PRO A 170 14.64 5.38 -3.67
N SER A 171 14.75 6.29 -2.71
CA SER A 171 14.93 7.72 -2.93
C SER A 171 16.18 7.97 -3.78
N THR A 172 15.97 8.29 -5.06
CA THR A 172 17.01 8.63 -6.02
C THR A 172 17.98 9.72 -5.55
N PRO A 173 17.57 10.81 -4.85
CA PRO A 173 18.53 11.80 -4.35
C PRO A 173 19.43 11.24 -3.25
N LEU A 174 18.90 10.36 -2.39
CA LEU A 174 19.65 9.70 -1.32
C LEU A 174 20.62 8.66 -1.88
N TRP A 175 20.20 7.90 -2.90
CA TRP A 175 21.09 6.99 -3.61
C TRP A 175 22.20 7.74 -4.36
N ALA A 176 21.86 8.84 -5.04
CA ALA A 176 22.86 9.69 -5.70
C ALA A 176 23.85 10.29 -4.68
N ALA A 177 23.37 10.76 -3.54
CA ALA A 177 24.22 11.25 -2.46
C ALA A 177 25.16 10.14 -1.91
N THR A 178 24.64 8.92 -1.74
CA THR A 178 25.43 7.77 -1.28
C THR A 178 26.53 7.39 -2.28
N VAL A 179 26.20 7.36 -3.58
CA VAL A 179 27.18 7.08 -4.64
C VAL A 179 28.24 8.18 -4.71
N ALA A 180 27.84 9.45 -4.65
CA ALA A 180 28.78 10.57 -4.64
C ALA A 180 29.75 10.51 -3.45
N LEU A 181 29.24 10.14 -2.26
CA LEU A 181 30.07 9.96 -1.06
C LEU A 181 31.10 8.84 -1.24
N LEU A 182 30.69 7.70 -1.81
CA LEU A 182 31.59 6.57 -2.06
C LEU A 182 32.69 6.91 -3.08
N VAL A 183 32.36 7.66 -4.14
CA VAL A 183 33.33 8.13 -5.13
C VAL A 183 34.33 9.12 -4.52
N LEU A 184 33.85 10.06 -3.71
CA LEU A 184 34.72 11.02 -3.01
C LEU A 184 35.66 10.31 -2.03
N ALA A 185 35.16 9.35 -1.26
CA ALA A 185 35.98 8.56 -0.35
C ALA A 185 37.06 7.74 -1.10
N GLY A 186 36.70 7.09 -2.21
CA GLY A 186 37.67 6.39 -3.08
C GLY A 186 38.71 7.33 -3.69
N GLY A 187 38.30 8.54 -4.09
CA GLY A 187 39.20 9.59 -4.58
C GLY A 187 40.23 10.04 -3.53
N VAL A 188 39.81 10.20 -2.27
CA VAL A 188 40.72 10.57 -1.18
C VAL A 188 41.75 9.46 -0.92
N VAL A 189 41.32 8.18 -0.89
CA VAL A 189 42.22 7.04 -0.68
C VAL A 189 43.27 6.93 -1.80
N THR A 190 42.88 7.13 -3.06
CA THR A 190 43.80 7.07 -4.20
C THR A 190 44.80 8.24 -4.21
N VAL A 191 44.38 9.45 -3.82
CA VAL A 191 45.28 10.61 -3.69
C VAL A 191 46.29 10.41 -2.55
N VAL A 192 45.87 9.85 -1.42
CA VAL A 192 46.75 9.56 -0.28
C VAL A 192 47.75 8.45 -0.60
N GLN A 193 47.34 7.39 -1.30
CA GLN A 193 48.26 6.33 -1.74
C GLN A 193 49.27 6.83 -2.78
N ARG A 194 48.89 7.79 -3.64
CA ARG A 194 49.80 8.38 -4.62
C ARG A 194 50.81 9.36 -4.01
N ARG A 195 50.51 9.94 -2.85
CA ARG A 195 51.41 10.84 -2.10
C ARG A 195 52.37 10.11 -1.16
N SER A 196 52.11 8.83 -0.86
CA SER A 196 52.92 7.99 0.03
C SER A 196 53.86 7.04 -0.72
N ARG A 197 53.86 7.09 -2.05
CA ARG A 197 54.87 6.49 -2.93
C ARG A 197 55.74 7.59 -3.54
#